data_AF-A0A2R5GDF2-F1
#
_entry.id   AF-A0A2R5GDF2-F1
#
_cell.length_a   1.000
_cell.length_b   1.000
_cell.length_c   1.000
_cell.angle_alpha   90.00
_cell.angle_beta   90.00
_cell.angle_gamma   90.00
#
_symmetry.space_group_name_H-M   'P 1'
#
loop_
_entity.id
_entity.type
_entity.pdbx_description
1 polymer ?
#
loop_
_entity_poly.entity_id
_entity_poly.type
_entity_poly.pdbx_seq_one_letter_code
_entity_poly.pdbx_strand_id
1 'polypeptide(L)'
;MYDARTPMSKVGEFFLVQREGVSVEIACDGLPKLKASSGILYLTTLRIVFVATPPKALDHGAEFKSFEFSLSKIEDEKFNQPIFGANNLGGTLHPTQGMGLTVDARFKLFFKQGGAGTLLPLFFRALLDARRGGAQSIAEAIQAGRFASMAVADPSDPSVVYLTQPDIPVATEVSADEVDAEDDHPDAAGDDKGARRRNNGGANGPTNL
;
A
#
# COMPACT_ATOMS: atom_id res chain seq x y z
N MET A 1 5.43 -4.30 -20.72
CA MET A 1 5.94 -2.91 -20.57
C MET A 1 5.60 -2.50 -19.14
N TYR A 2 6.61 -2.18 -18.33
CA TYR A 2 6.43 -1.71 -16.97
C TYR A 2 5.81 -0.30 -16.99
N ASP A 3 4.58 -0.15 -16.50
CA ASP A 3 4.02 1.16 -16.17
C ASP A 3 4.52 1.52 -14.77
N ALA A 4 5.02 2.74 -14.57
CA ALA A 4 5.51 3.24 -13.28
C ALA A 4 4.48 3.17 -12.14
N ARG A 5 3.20 2.95 -12.46
CA ARG A 5 2.10 2.76 -11.50
C ARG A 5 1.87 1.30 -11.10
N THR A 6 2.53 0.36 -11.77
CA THR A 6 2.47 -1.06 -11.40
C THR A 6 3.20 -1.25 -10.07
N PRO A 7 2.58 -1.88 -9.06
CA PRO A 7 3.24 -2.07 -7.78
C PRO A 7 4.47 -2.96 -7.92
N MET A 8 5.52 -2.66 -7.15
CA MET A 8 6.70 -3.51 -7.08
C MET A 8 6.34 -4.86 -6.47
N SER A 9 6.98 -5.92 -6.93
CA SER A 9 6.72 -7.29 -6.46
C SER A 9 7.40 -7.54 -5.11
N LYS A 10 6.85 -8.38 -4.25
CA LYS A 10 7.53 -8.95 -3.08
C LYS A 10 8.21 -10.28 -3.46
N VAL A 11 9.18 -10.72 -2.66
CA VAL A 11 9.86 -12.01 -2.89
C VAL A 11 8.84 -13.14 -2.89
N GLY A 12 8.81 -13.93 -3.96
CA GLY A 12 7.85 -15.04 -4.14
C GLY A 12 6.40 -14.62 -4.44
N GLU A 13 6.16 -13.33 -4.70
CA GLU A 13 4.85 -12.82 -5.11
C GLU A 13 4.63 -13.02 -6.61
N PHE A 14 3.43 -13.50 -6.97
CA PHE A 14 3.02 -13.64 -8.36
C PHE A 14 1.78 -12.78 -8.62
N PHE A 15 1.79 -12.03 -9.71
CA PHE A 15 0.63 -11.29 -10.19
C PHE A 15 -0.37 -12.26 -10.83
N LEU A 16 -1.65 -12.07 -10.50
CA LEU A 16 -2.74 -12.95 -10.94
C LEU A 16 -3.72 -12.19 -11.85
N VAL A 17 -4.17 -11.01 -11.40
CA VAL A 17 -5.16 -10.21 -12.12
C VAL A 17 -4.83 -8.72 -12.04
N GLN A 18 -5.02 -8.00 -13.14
CA GLN A 18 -5.16 -6.54 -13.17
C GLN A 18 -6.59 -6.18 -13.56
N ARG A 19 -7.17 -5.20 -12.87
CA ARG A 19 -8.52 -4.71 -13.16
C ARG A 19 -8.61 -3.20 -13.01
N GLU A 20 -8.83 -2.51 -14.14
CA GLU A 20 -9.12 -1.08 -14.17
C GLU A 20 -10.58 -0.77 -13.82
N GLY A 21 -10.89 0.53 -13.69
CA GLY A 21 -12.27 0.98 -13.45
C GLY A 21 -12.81 0.60 -12.08
N VAL A 22 -11.93 0.40 -11.09
CA VAL A 22 -12.30 0.10 -9.71
C VAL A 22 -12.34 1.40 -8.91
N SER A 23 -13.36 1.56 -8.06
CA SER A 23 -13.31 2.59 -7.01
C SER A 23 -13.18 1.93 -5.65
N VAL A 24 -12.56 2.63 -4.71
CA VAL A 24 -12.35 2.12 -3.35
C VAL A 24 -12.98 3.05 -2.31
N GLU A 25 -13.50 2.44 -1.25
CA GLU A 25 -13.77 3.10 0.02
C GLU A 25 -13.09 2.32 1.15
N ILE A 26 -12.42 3.01 2.07
CA ILE A 26 -11.74 2.43 3.23
C ILE A 26 -12.11 3.26 4.45
N ALA A 27 -12.73 2.63 5.45
CA ALA A 27 -13.13 3.26 6.70
C ALA A 27 -12.41 2.61 7.87
N CYS A 28 -11.74 3.44 8.66
CA CYS A 28 -11.13 3.07 9.93
C CYS A 28 -11.86 3.83 11.04
N ASP A 29 -12.08 3.19 12.18
CA ASP A 29 -12.81 3.84 13.28
C ASP A 29 -12.02 5.05 13.81
N GLY A 30 -12.72 6.18 13.97
CA GLY A 30 -12.13 7.44 14.40
C GLY A 30 -11.36 8.22 13.33
N LEU A 31 -11.26 7.73 12.09
CA LEU A 31 -10.55 8.40 10.99
C LEU A 31 -11.49 8.79 9.83
N PRO A 32 -11.16 9.85 9.08
CA PRO A 32 -11.87 10.17 7.84
C PRO A 32 -11.81 9.00 6.85
N LYS A 33 -12.95 8.71 6.21
CA LYS A 33 -13.02 7.64 5.20
C LYS A 33 -12.17 8.02 3.98
N LEU A 34 -11.23 7.16 3.61
CA LEU A 34 -10.49 7.30 2.35
C LEU A 34 -11.34 6.78 1.19
N LYS A 35 -11.38 7.56 0.11
CA LYS A 35 -12.11 7.20 -1.12
C LYS A 35 -11.31 7.58 -2.36
N ALA A 36 -11.32 6.72 -3.37
CA ALA A 36 -10.91 7.08 -4.72
C ALA A 36 -11.95 6.56 -5.71
N SER A 37 -12.40 7.43 -6.63
CA SER A 37 -13.49 7.14 -7.57
C SER A 37 -13.07 6.31 -8.77
N SER A 38 -11.76 6.20 -9.03
CA SER A 38 -11.16 5.47 -10.13
C SER A 38 -9.76 5.00 -9.75
N GLY A 39 -9.38 3.83 -10.25
CA GLY A 39 -8.11 3.19 -9.96
C GLY A 39 -7.97 1.84 -10.65
N ILE A 40 -6.78 1.28 -10.49
CA ILE A 40 -6.41 -0.04 -10.95
C ILE A 40 -6.25 -0.94 -9.73
N LEU A 41 -6.89 -2.10 -9.75
CA LEU A 41 -6.71 -3.16 -8.79
C LEU A 41 -5.73 -4.18 -9.35
N TYR A 42 -4.72 -4.52 -8.57
CA TYR A 42 -3.83 -5.65 -8.81
C TYR A 42 -4.11 -6.70 -7.75
N LEU A 43 -4.43 -7.92 -8.17
CA LEU A 43 -4.49 -9.08 -7.31
C LEU A 43 -3.22 -9.90 -7.53
N THR A 44 -2.52 -10.17 -6.44
CA THR A 44 -1.37 -11.06 -6.41
C THR A 44 -1.68 -12.28 -5.53
N THR A 45 -0.71 -13.18 -5.41
CA THR A 45 -0.79 -14.30 -4.47
C THR A 45 -0.77 -13.89 -3.01
N LEU A 46 -0.35 -12.66 -2.68
CA LEU A 46 -0.17 -12.20 -1.29
C LEU A 46 -1.14 -11.09 -0.89
N ARG A 47 -1.56 -10.25 -1.83
CA ARG A 47 -2.28 -9.00 -1.53
C ARG A 47 -3.14 -8.54 -2.69
N ILE A 48 -4.08 -7.67 -2.37
CA ILE A 48 -4.64 -6.73 -3.33
C ILE A 48 -3.87 -5.42 -3.19
N VAL A 49 -3.50 -4.81 -4.32
CA VAL A 49 -3.00 -3.43 -4.35
C VAL A 49 -3.96 -2.60 -5.19
N PHE A 50 -4.59 -1.61 -4.56
CA PHE A 50 -5.35 -0.58 -5.26
C PHE A 50 -4.44 0.61 -5.54
N VAL A 51 -4.43 1.10 -6.78
CA VAL A 51 -3.69 2.29 -7.20
C VAL A 51 -4.68 3.31 -7.77
N ALA A 52 -4.78 4.49 -7.14
CA ALA A 52 -5.70 5.55 -7.55
C ALA A 52 -5.25 6.19 -8.88
N THR A 53 -6.19 6.40 -9.80
CA THR A 53 -5.92 7.00 -11.11
C THR A 53 -6.92 8.13 -11.44
N PRO A 54 -6.51 9.41 -11.39
CA PRO A 54 -5.25 9.93 -10.82
C PRO A 54 -5.19 9.77 -9.28
N PRO A 55 -4.02 10.01 -8.65
CA PRO A 55 -3.94 10.17 -7.20
C PRO A 55 -5.01 11.12 -6.67
N LYS A 56 -5.62 10.77 -5.54
CA LYS A 56 -6.69 11.57 -4.96
C LYS A 56 -6.11 12.55 -3.95
N ALA A 57 -6.22 13.85 -4.21
CA ALA A 57 -5.90 14.88 -3.23
C ALA A 57 -6.70 14.70 -1.94
N LEU A 58 -5.99 14.79 -0.82
CA LEU A 58 -6.50 14.81 0.54
C LEU A 58 -6.25 16.20 1.16
N ASP A 59 -6.68 16.37 2.41
CA ASP A 59 -6.42 17.61 3.15
C ASP A 59 -4.91 17.84 3.35
N HIS A 60 -4.53 19.11 3.55
CA HIS A 60 -3.15 19.54 3.78
C HIS A 60 -2.15 19.18 2.66
N GLY A 61 -2.64 18.99 1.43
CA GLY A 61 -1.79 18.73 0.26
C GLY A 61 -1.26 17.30 0.18
N ALA A 62 -1.72 16.40 1.04
CA ALA A 62 -1.42 14.97 0.92
C ALA A 62 -2.20 14.33 -0.24
N GLU A 63 -1.75 13.16 -0.69
CA GLU A 63 -2.40 12.42 -1.78
C GLU A 63 -2.61 10.95 -1.41
N PHE A 64 -3.81 10.45 -1.67
CA PHE A 64 -4.09 9.03 -1.66
C PHE A 64 -3.70 8.42 -3.01
N LYS A 65 -2.54 7.76 -3.03
CA LYS A 65 -1.94 7.16 -4.25
C LYS A 65 -2.27 5.68 -4.39
N SER A 66 -2.15 4.91 -3.32
CA SER A 66 -2.40 3.48 -3.32
C SER A 66 -2.73 2.95 -1.93
N PHE A 67 -3.29 1.75 -1.88
CA PHE A 67 -3.54 1.01 -0.64
C PHE A 67 -3.31 -0.48 -0.87
N GLU A 68 -2.67 -1.14 0.09
CA GLU A 68 -2.43 -2.58 0.09
C GLU A 68 -3.36 -3.30 1.08
N PHE A 69 -3.98 -4.38 0.63
CA PHE A 69 -4.78 -5.28 1.45
C PHE A 69 -4.09 -6.65 1.47
N SER A 70 -3.40 -6.96 2.56
CA SER A 70 -2.78 -8.29 2.74
C SER A 70 -3.86 -9.36 2.81
N LEU A 71 -3.85 -10.33 1.90
CA LEU A 71 -4.91 -11.35 1.81
C LEU A 71 -5.02 -12.19 3.09
N SER A 72 -3.90 -12.48 3.76
CA SER A 72 -3.87 -13.20 5.04
C SER A 72 -4.51 -12.44 6.21
N LYS A 73 -4.84 -11.16 6.02
CA LYS A 73 -5.42 -10.26 7.03
C LYS A 73 -6.81 -9.75 6.68
N ILE A 74 -7.37 -10.20 5.55
CA ILE A 74 -8.75 -9.92 5.18
C ILE A 74 -9.64 -10.97 5.85
N GLU A 75 -10.74 -10.52 6.45
CA GLU A 75 -11.85 -11.31 6.97
C GLU A 75 -13.19 -10.69 6.56
N ASP A 76 -14.29 -11.38 6.87
CA ASP A 76 -15.66 -10.96 6.58
C ASP A 76 -15.91 -10.60 5.10
N GLU A 77 -15.32 -11.38 4.18
CA GLU A 77 -15.46 -11.10 2.75
C GLU A 77 -16.91 -11.19 2.29
N LYS A 78 -17.35 -10.16 1.57
CA LYS A 78 -18.69 -10.13 1.00
C LYS A 78 -18.67 -9.56 -0.41
N PHE A 79 -19.21 -10.33 -1.35
CA PHE A 79 -19.54 -9.84 -2.67
C PHE A 79 -21.03 -9.49 -2.75
N ASN A 80 -21.35 -8.29 -3.24
CA ASN A 80 -22.71 -7.81 -3.41
C ASN A 80 -22.98 -7.48 -4.89
N GLN A 81 -24.05 -8.05 -5.44
CA GLN A 81 -24.57 -7.75 -6.78
C GLN A 81 -25.91 -7.04 -6.69
N PRO A 82 -25.90 -5.71 -6.46
CA PRO A 82 -27.15 -4.99 -6.34
C PRO A 82 -27.84 -4.90 -7.71
N ILE A 83 -29.18 -4.89 -7.71
CA ILE A 83 -30.00 -4.68 -8.92
C ILE A 83 -29.71 -3.28 -9.51
N PHE A 84 -29.41 -2.30 -8.65
CA PHE A 84 -29.03 -0.94 -9.02
C PHE A 84 -27.67 -0.57 -8.41
N GLY A 85 -26.77 -0.04 -9.22
CA GLY A 85 -25.42 0.35 -8.80
C GLY A 85 -24.34 -0.65 -9.23
N ALA A 86 -23.13 -0.46 -8.70
CA ALA A 86 -21.99 -1.30 -9.06
C ALA A 86 -21.87 -2.52 -8.15
N ASN A 87 -21.47 -3.65 -8.74
CA ASN A 87 -21.00 -4.81 -7.99
C ASN A 87 -19.85 -4.38 -7.07
N ASN A 88 -19.81 -4.92 -5.85
CA ASN A 88 -18.71 -4.62 -4.93
C ASN A 88 -18.27 -5.82 -4.13
N LEU A 89 -16.96 -5.90 -3.91
CA LEU A 89 -16.30 -6.80 -2.97
C LEU A 89 -15.88 -5.98 -1.76
N GLY A 90 -16.26 -6.40 -0.56
CA GLY A 90 -15.81 -5.78 0.67
C GLY A 90 -15.35 -6.80 1.69
N GLY A 91 -14.77 -6.29 2.77
CA GLY A 91 -14.30 -7.07 3.91
C GLY A 91 -13.71 -6.17 4.99
N THR A 92 -13.19 -6.80 6.03
CA THR A 92 -12.44 -6.17 7.11
C THR A 92 -10.96 -6.52 6.94
N LEU A 93 -10.08 -5.53 6.93
CA LEU A 93 -8.63 -5.72 6.94
C LEU A 93 -8.11 -5.46 8.35
N HIS A 94 -7.52 -6.48 8.97
CA HIS A 94 -6.92 -6.37 10.29
C HIS A 94 -5.52 -5.76 10.24
N PRO A 95 -5.16 -4.90 11.20
CA PRO A 95 -3.84 -4.29 11.27
C PRO A 95 -2.75 -5.35 11.48
N THR A 96 -1.55 -5.06 10.99
CA THR A 96 -0.34 -5.88 11.17
C THR A 96 0.85 -4.94 11.27
N GLN A 97 1.89 -5.35 12.01
CA GLN A 97 3.12 -4.57 12.11
C GLN A 97 3.63 -4.18 10.73
N GLY A 98 4.07 -2.93 10.59
CA GLY A 98 4.61 -2.39 9.35
C GLY A 98 3.58 -1.90 8.31
N MET A 99 2.28 -2.15 8.48
CA MET A 99 1.26 -1.69 7.51
C MET A 99 0.85 -0.21 7.67
N GLY A 100 1.29 0.46 8.74
CA GLY A 100 0.84 1.83 9.07
C GLY A 100 -0.64 1.94 9.48
N LEU A 101 -1.32 0.79 9.60
CA LEU A 101 -2.70 0.69 10.07
C LEU A 101 -2.70 0.22 11.54
N THR A 102 -3.39 0.96 12.41
CA THR A 102 -3.45 0.67 13.86
C THR A 102 -4.79 0.10 14.32
N VAL A 103 -5.83 0.18 13.48
CA VAL A 103 -7.19 -0.28 13.75
C VAL A 103 -7.74 -1.00 12.52
N ASP A 104 -8.79 -1.81 12.70
CA ASP A 104 -9.44 -2.49 11.58
C ASP A 104 -9.94 -1.52 10.51
N ALA A 105 -9.69 -1.87 9.25
CA ALA A 105 -10.13 -1.11 8.08
C ALA A 105 -11.23 -1.86 7.34
N ARG A 106 -12.45 -1.33 7.36
CA ARG A 106 -13.56 -1.84 6.55
C ARG A 106 -13.47 -1.27 5.15
N PHE A 107 -13.33 -2.14 4.14
CA PHE A 107 -13.15 -1.71 2.76
C PHE A 107 -14.27 -2.17 1.84
N LYS A 108 -14.44 -1.43 0.74
CA LYS A 108 -15.25 -1.82 -0.42
C LYS A 108 -14.54 -1.44 -1.71
N LEU A 109 -14.43 -2.41 -2.61
CA LEU A 109 -13.94 -2.29 -3.97
C LEU A 109 -15.15 -2.41 -4.90
N PHE A 110 -15.44 -1.35 -5.64
CA PHE A 110 -16.59 -1.31 -6.54
C PHE A 110 -16.12 -1.49 -7.98
N PHE A 111 -16.70 -2.46 -8.68
CA PHE A 111 -16.42 -2.78 -10.07
C PHE A 111 -17.39 -1.99 -10.95
N LYS A 112 -16.98 -0.82 -11.42
CA LYS A 112 -17.87 0.12 -12.15
C LYS A 112 -18.09 -0.23 -13.62
N GLN A 113 -17.29 -1.15 -14.15
CA GLN A 113 -17.31 -1.53 -15.56
C GLN A 113 -17.35 -3.05 -15.64
N GLY A 114 -18.45 -3.63 -16.12
CA GLY A 114 -18.57 -5.07 -16.31
C GLY A 114 -18.77 -5.90 -15.03
N GLY A 115 -18.73 -7.23 -15.21
CA GLY A 115 -18.80 -8.24 -14.16
C GLY A 115 -17.48 -8.44 -13.40
N ALA A 116 -17.49 -9.35 -12.44
CA ALA A 116 -16.33 -9.76 -11.65
C ALA A 116 -16.16 -11.30 -11.64
N GLY A 117 -16.74 -12.01 -12.62
CA GLY A 117 -16.77 -13.47 -12.67
C GLY A 117 -15.42 -14.14 -12.92
N THR A 118 -14.49 -13.45 -13.59
CA THR A 118 -13.09 -13.89 -13.76
C THR A 118 -12.27 -13.56 -12.51
N LEU A 119 -12.48 -12.38 -11.92
CA LEU A 119 -11.71 -11.90 -10.78
C LEU A 119 -12.01 -12.68 -9.49
N LEU A 120 -13.29 -12.92 -9.19
CA LEU A 120 -13.71 -13.48 -7.90
C LEU A 120 -13.15 -14.88 -7.61
N PRO A 121 -13.19 -15.86 -8.54
CA PRO A 121 -12.61 -17.17 -8.30
C PRO A 121 -11.11 -17.10 -7.97
N LEU A 122 -10.38 -16.23 -8.68
CA LEU A 122 -8.95 -16.03 -8.45
C LEU A 122 -8.69 -15.34 -7.10
N PHE A 123 -9.51 -14.35 -6.73
CA PHE A 123 -9.45 -13.71 -5.42
C PHE A 123 -9.65 -14.72 -4.28
N PHE A 124 -10.74 -15.49 -4.31
CA PHE A 124 -11.03 -16.45 -3.23
C PHE A 124 -10.00 -17.58 -3.16
N ARG A 125 -9.41 -17.98 -4.31
CA ARG A 125 -8.33 -18.95 -4.32
C ARG A 125 -7.06 -18.39 -3.69
N ALA A 126 -6.65 -17.18 -4.07
CA ALA A 126 -5.47 -16.51 -3.50
C ALA A 126 -5.64 -16.25 -2.00
N LEU A 127 -6.84 -15.85 -1.60
CA LEU A 127 -7.20 -15.65 -0.19
C LEU A 127 -7.04 -16.94 0.63
N LEU A 128 -7.57 -18.06 0.12
CA LEU A 128 -7.47 -19.36 0.79
C LEU A 128 -6.01 -19.83 0.92
N ASP A 129 -5.21 -19.65 -0.12
CA ASP A 129 -3.79 -20.00 -0.13
C ASP A 129 -3.02 -19.13 0.88
N ALA A 130 -3.23 -17.82 0.87
CA ALA A 130 -2.61 -16.89 1.82
C ALA A 130 -2.91 -17.27 3.29
N ARG A 131 -4.13 -17.73 3.59
CA ARG A 131 -4.53 -18.21 4.92
C ARG A 131 -3.91 -19.55 5.31
N ARG A 132 -3.51 -20.38 4.34
CA ARG A 132 -2.83 -21.68 4.56
C ARG A 132 -1.33 -21.53 4.79
N GLY A 133 -0.81 -20.30 4.84
CA GLY A 133 0.60 -20.04 5.08
C GLY A 133 1.43 -19.83 3.81
N GLY A 134 0.79 -19.59 2.64
CA GLY A 134 1.51 -19.08 1.49
C GLY A 134 0.91 -19.40 0.13
N ALA A 135 1.54 -18.85 -0.90
CA ALA A 135 1.13 -18.90 -2.30
C ALA A 135 1.36 -20.25 -3.02
N GLN A 136 1.68 -21.33 -2.29
CA GLN A 136 2.29 -22.54 -2.87
C GLN A 136 1.47 -23.13 -4.02
N SER A 137 0.15 -23.30 -3.86
CA SER A 137 -0.64 -23.99 -4.87
C SER A 137 -0.79 -23.20 -6.18
N ILE A 138 -0.98 -21.88 -6.08
CA ILE A 138 -1.05 -21.00 -7.25
C ILE A 138 0.34 -20.83 -7.88
N ALA A 139 1.38 -20.64 -7.08
CA ALA A 139 2.75 -20.50 -7.56
C ALA A 139 3.20 -21.76 -8.34
N GLU A 140 2.94 -22.95 -7.81
CA GLU A 140 3.18 -24.22 -8.49
C GLU A 140 2.40 -24.33 -9.79
N ALA A 141 1.13 -23.91 -9.81
CA ALA A 141 0.32 -23.93 -11.03
C ALA A 141 0.85 -22.97 -12.10
N ILE A 142 1.33 -21.79 -11.72
CA ILE A 142 1.96 -20.82 -12.64
C ILE A 142 3.25 -21.42 -13.20
N GLN A 143 4.14 -21.92 -12.34
CA GLN A 143 5.42 -22.51 -12.75
C GLN A 143 5.22 -23.73 -13.65
N ALA A 144 4.19 -24.53 -13.41
CA ALA A 144 3.85 -25.69 -14.23
C ALA A 144 3.03 -25.35 -15.49
N GLY A 145 2.76 -24.07 -15.77
CA GLY A 145 1.96 -23.65 -16.93
C GLY A 145 0.49 -24.07 -16.87
N ARG A 146 -0.02 -24.43 -15.70
CA ARG A 146 -1.41 -24.86 -15.47
C ARG A 146 -2.31 -23.76 -14.92
N PHE A 147 -1.81 -22.54 -14.72
CA PHE A 147 -2.62 -21.45 -14.18
C PHE A 147 -3.79 -21.07 -15.09
N ALA A 148 -3.61 -21.13 -16.41
CA ALA A 148 -4.67 -20.82 -17.38
C ALA A 148 -5.92 -21.69 -17.18
N SER A 149 -5.78 -22.96 -16.79
CA SER A 149 -6.92 -23.85 -16.53
C SER A 149 -7.63 -23.58 -15.20
N MET A 150 -7.07 -22.70 -14.35
CA MET A 150 -7.69 -22.25 -13.11
C MET A 150 -8.52 -20.98 -13.28
N ALA A 151 -8.32 -20.24 -14.37
CA ALA A 151 -9.08 -19.04 -14.65
C ALA A 151 -10.36 -19.40 -15.42
N VAL A 152 -11.52 -19.14 -14.82
CA VAL A 152 -12.80 -19.14 -15.54
C VAL A 152 -12.94 -17.79 -16.22
N ALA A 153 -13.08 -17.76 -17.54
CA ALA A 153 -13.24 -16.53 -18.29
C ALA A 153 -14.72 -16.10 -18.34
N ASP A 154 -15.04 -14.96 -17.75
CA ASP A 154 -16.31 -14.25 -17.90
C ASP A 154 -16.14 -13.14 -18.96
N PRO A 155 -16.82 -13.20 -20.11
CA PRO A 155 -16.71 -12.17 -21.16
C PRO A 155 -17.17 -10.77 -20.72
N SER A 156 -17.98 -10.67 -19.67
CA SER A 156 -18.43 -9.40 -19.12
C SER A 156 -17.43 -8.80 -18.13
N ASP A 157 -16.39 -9.54 -17.75
CA ASP A 157 -15.37 -9.16 -16.79
C ASP A 157 -14.10 -8.68 -17.54
N PRO A 158 -13.84 -7.36 -17.64
CA PRO A 158 -12.67 -6.81 -18.32
C PRO A 158 -11.33 -6.97 -17.55
N SER A 159 -11.23 -7.96 -16.66
CA SER A 159 -9.99 -8.25 -15.95
C SER A 159 -8.94 -8.87 -16.87
N VAL A 160 -7.69 -8.45 -16.71
CA VAL A 160 -6.53 -9.01 -17.38
C VAL A 160 -5.90 -10.05 -16.47
N VAL A 161 -5.82 -11.30 -16.91
CA VAL A 161 -5.20 -12.40 -16.16
C VAL A 161 -3.73 -12.55 -16.58
N TYR A 162 -2.82 -12.58 -15.61
CA TYR A 162 -1.40 -12.79 -15.86
C TYR A 162 -1.10 -14.28 -16.02
N LEU A 163 -0.99 -14.74 -17.26
CA LEU A 163 -0.54 -16.10 -17.58
C LEU A 163 0.98 -16.24 -17.49
N THR A 164 1.70 -15.17 -17.80
CA THR A 164 3.14 -15.01 -17.65
C THR A 164 3.41 -13.85 -16.70
N GLN A 165 4.41 -14.01 -15.83
CA GLN A 165 4.73 -12.96 -14.87
C GLN A 165 5.34 -11.74 -15.57
N PRO A 166 4.88 -10.53 -15.23
CA PRO A 166 5.46 -9.30 -15.78
C PRO A 166 6.87 -9.08 -15.22
N ASP A 167 7.74 -8.46 -16.01
CA ASP A 167 9.07 -8.03 -15.58
C ASP A 167 8.94 -6.79 -14.68
N ILE A 168 8.78 -7.03 -13.38
CA ILE A 168 8.57 -6.01 -12.34
C ILE A 168 9.70 -6.12 -11.31
N PRO A 169 10.32 -5.00 -10.90
CA PRO A 169 11.32 -5.01 -9.84
C PRO A 169 10.77 -5.60 -8.53
N VAL A 170 11.60 -6.39 -7.86
CA VAL A 170 11.29 -6.92 -6.52
C VAL A 170 11.71 -5.89 -5.48
N ALA A 171 10.81 -5.55 -4.57
CA ALA A 171 11.09 -4.69 -3.42
C ALA A 171 12.14 -5.36 -2.53
N THR A 172 13.26 -4.68 -2.30
CA THR A 172 14.19 -5.03 -1.22
C THR A 172 13.57 -4.58 0.11
N GLU A 173 13.41 -5.50 1.07
CA GLU A 173 13.01 -5.11 2.42
C GLU A 173 14.12 -4.25 3.03
N VAL A 174 13.83 -2.99 3.33
CA VAL A 174 14.69 -2.13 4.14
C VAL A 174 14.42 -2.51 5.60
N SER A 175 15.42 -3.07 6.27
CA SER A 175 15.38 -3.35 7.70
C SER A 175 15.17 -2.05 8.47
N ALA A 176 14.25 -2.06 9.44
CA ALA A 176 13.92 -0.91 10.28
C ALA A 176 15.04 -0.50 11.27
N ASP A 177 16.19 -1.18 11.24
CA ASP A 177 17.27 -1.03 12.22
C ASP A 177 18.36 0.00 11.82
N GLU A 178 18.20 0.75 10.72
CA GLU A 178 19.20 1.76 10.27
C GLU A 178 18.71 3.22 10.37
N VAL A 179 17.83 3.52 11.32
CA VAL A 179 17.49 4.91 11.69
C VAL A 179 17.68 5.09 13.19
N ASP A 180 18.92 4.95 13.68
CA ASP A 180 19.40 5.55 14.92
C ASP A 180 20.92 5.28 15.06
N ALA A 181 21.72 6.06 14.33
CA ALA A 181 23.16 6.18 14.61
C ALA A 181 23.59 7.64 14.43
N GLU A 182 23.52 8.34 15.56
CA GLU A 182 24.44 9.40 16.03
C GLU A 182 24.74 10.60 15.12
N ASP A 183 24.18 11.75 15.52
CA ASP A 183 24.93 13.02 15.55
C ASP A 183 24.88 13.54 17.00
N ASP A 184 25.55 12.80 17.90
CA ASP A 184 25.79 13.21 19.28
C ASP A 184 26.98 14.18 19.27
N HIS A 185 26.70 15.48 19.31
CA HIS A 185 27.71 16.52 19.39
C HIS A 185 28.05 16.75 20.86
N PRO A 186 29.25 16.41 21.36
CA PRO A 186 29.56 16.59 22.77
C PRO A 186 29.85 18.05 23.08
N ASP A 187 29.03 18.63 23.96
CA ASP A 187 29.33 19.84 24.72
C ASP A 187 30.59 19.62 25.58
N ALA A 188 31.61 20.45 25.40
CA ALA A 188 32.77 20.51 26.29
C ALA A 188 32.92 21.91 26.88
N ALA A 189 32.75 21.99 28.20
CA ALA A 189 32.92 23.17 29.04
C ALA A 189 34.26 23.14 29.84
N GLY A 190 34.91 24.31 29.97
CA GLY A 190 35.90 24.70 31.00
C GLY A 190 37.38 24.27 30.79
N ASP A 191 38.44 24.98 31.20
CA ASP A 191 38.59 26.20 32.01
C ASP A 191 40.09 26.72 32.00
N ASP A 192 40.26 28.04 32.13
CA ASP A 192 41.33 28.89 32.75
C ASP A 192 42.87 28.75 32.47
N LYS A 193 43.51 29.83 31.94
CA LYS A 193 44.51 30.73 32.63
C LYS A 193 45.47 31.53 31.70
N GLY A 194 45.36 32.86 31.79
CA GLY A 194 46.50 33.77 31.98
C GLY A 194 47.18 34.46 30.77
N ALA A 195 46.93 35.76 30.56
CA ALA A 195 47.98 36.81 30.57
C ALA A 195 47.42 38.23 30.29
N ARG A 196 47.87 39.16 31.12
CA ARG A 196 47.68 40.62 31.13
C ARG A 196 47.86 41.33 29.77
N ARG A 197 47.06 42.38 29.52
CA ARG A 197 47.55 43.77 29.35
C ARG A 197 46.41 44.82 29.35
N ARG A 198 46.77 46.01 29.82
CA ARG A 198 45.94 47.18 30.19
C ARG A 198 45.63 48.11 29.01
N ASN A 199 44.47 48.76 29.03
CA ASN A 199 44.22 50.21 28.87
C ASN A 199 42.70 50.44 28.83
N ASN A 200 42.05 51.05 29.83
CA ASN A 200 42.01 52.47 30.23
C ASN A 200 41.30 53.39 29.22
N GLY A 201 40.15 53.93 29.62
CA GLY A 201 39.64 55.22 29.15
C GLY A 201 38.18 55.26 28.65
N GLY A 202 37.32 55.98 29.38
CA GLY A 202 36.31 56.84 28.73
C GLY A 202 34.85 56.61 29.11
N ALA A 203 34.26 57.62 29.77
CA ALA A 203 32.90 57.69 30.28
C ALA A 203 31.82 58.08 29.24
N ASN A 204 30.57 58.14 29.74
CA ASN A 204 29.32 58.70 29.20
C ASN A 204 28.56 57.76 28.25
N GLY A 205 27.29 57.40 28.43
CA GLY A 205 26.10 58.10 28.95
C GLY A 205 24.97 57.87 27.91
N PRO A 206 23.69 57.70 28.26
CA PRO A 206 22.69 57.14 27.35
C PRO A 206 21.98 58.23 26.53
N THR A 207 21.55 57.88 25.31
CA THR A 207 20.50 58.61 24.56
C THR A 207 19.66 57.66 23.73
N ASN A 208 18.34 57.79 23.92
CA ASN A 208 17.24 57.13 23.22
C ASN A 208 17.29 57.28 21.69
N LEU A 209 16.86 56.25 20.97
CA LEU A 209 15.57 56.17 20.25
C LEU A 209 15.32 54.73 19.80
#